data_AF-A0A259EZ38-F1
#
_entry.id   AF-A0A259EZ38-F1
#
_cell.length_a   1.000
_cell.length_b   1.000
_cell.length_c   1.000
_cell.angle_alpha   90.00
_cell.angle_beta   90.00
_cell.angle_gamma   90.00
#
_symmetry.space_group_name_H-M   'P 1'
#
loop_
_entity.id
_entity.type
_entity.pdbx_description
1 polymer ?
#
loop_
_entity_poly.entity_id
_entity_poly.type
_entity_poly.pdbx_seq_one_letter_code
_entity_poly.pdbx_strand_id
1 'polypeptide(L)'
;MPNLSTVTCIEDLRVVAKRRVPRMFYDYADSGSYTEGTYRSNTADFQGIKLRQRVAVNMEGRSTRTTMVGQDVAMPVAIAPTGLTGMQHADGEILGARAAKAFGIPFTL
;
A
#
# COMPACT_ATOMS: atom_id res chain seq x y z
N MET A 1 -7.40 2.64 21.42
CA MET A 1 -6.99 2.20 20.07
C MET A 1 -5.51 2.48 19.87
N PRO A 2 -4.73 1.66 19.15
CA PRO A 2 -3.35 2.00 18.82
C PRO A 2 -3.31 3.36 18.12
N ASN A 3 -2.39 4.24 18.54
CA ASN A 3 -2.26 5.56 17.96
C ASN A 3 -1.67 5.42 16.55
N LEU A 4 -2.47 5.71 15.51
CA LEU A 4 -2.00 5.64 14.13
C LEU A 4 -1.01 6.76 13.78
N SER A 5 -0.90 7.81 14.61
CA SER A 5 0.05 8.90 14.39
C SER A 5 1.51 8.50 14.61
N THR A 6 1.77 7.31 15.17
CA THR A 6 3.14 6.79 15.41
C THR A 6 3.56 5.75 14.37
N VAL A 7 2.72 5.47 13.37
CA VAL A 7 3.03 4.55 12.27
C VAL A 7 4.01 5.22 11.32
N THR A 8 5.12 4.54 11.00
CA THR A 8 6.18 5.09 10.14
C THR A 8 6.35 4.33 8.85
N CYS A 9 5.89 3.08 8.79
CA CYS A 9 5.96 2.24 7.60
C CYS A 9 4.72 1.35 7.44
N ILE A 10 4.59 0.73 6.27
CA ILE A 10 3.47 -0.18 5.95
C ILE A 10 3.46 -1.40 6.88
N GLU A 11 4.62 -1.87 7.32
CA GLU A 11 4.74 -3.01 8.23
C GLU A 11 4.08 -2.73 9.59
N ASP A 12 4.19 -1.49 10.10
CA ASP A 12 3.50 -1.08 11.32
C ASP A 12 1.96 -1.19 11.16
N LEU A 13 1.44 -0.79 9.99
CA LEU A 13 0.01 -0.93 9.68
C LEU A 13 -0.42 -2.39 9.62
N ARG A 14 0.40 -3.27 9.01
CA ARG A 14 0.13 -4.72 8.94
C ARG A 14 0.04 -5.33 10.34
N VAL A 15 0.96 -4.99 11.24
CA VAL A 15 0.95 -5.46 12.64
C VAL A 15 -0.30 -4.98 13.38
N VAL A 16 -0.73 -3.73 13.17
CA VAL A 16 -1.97 -3.21 13.74
C VAL A 16 -3.19 -3.96 13.19
N ALA A 17 -3.24 -4.23 11.88
CA ALA A 17 -4.32 -4.98 11.25
C ALA A 17 -4.39 -6.42 11.82
N LYS A 18 -3.26 -7.12 11.91
CA LYS A 18 -3.18 -8.48 12.48
C LYS A 18 -3.73 -8.60 13.89
N ARG A 19 -3.61 -7.53 14.70
CA ARG A 19 -4.12 -7.50 16.08
C ARG A 19 -5.62 -7.18 16.16
N ARG A 20 -6.20 -6.54 15.14
CA ARG A 20 -7.56 -5.98 15.18
C ARG A 20 -8.57 -6.75 14.35
N VAL A 21 -8.13 -7.32 13.24
CA VAL A 21 -8.99 -8.05 12.32
C VAL A 21 -9.17 -9.48 12.84
N PRO A 22 -10.40 -10.02 12.88
CA PRO A 22 -10.62 -11.43 13.17
C PRO A 22 -9.75 -12.33 12.28
N ARG A 23 -9.11 -13.33 12.88
CA ARG A 23 -8.09 -14.15 12.21
C ARG A 23 -8.53 -14.70 10.84
N MET A 24 -9.78 -15.17 10.74
CA MET A 24 -10.32 -15.70 9.49
C MET A 24 -10.27 -14.68 8.33
N PHE A 25 -10.55 -13.40 8.61
CA PHE A 25 -10.52 -12.34 7.60
C PHE A 25 -9.09 -11.84 7.35
N TYR A 26 -8.26 -11.79 8.40
CA TYR A 26 -6.85 -11.44 8.24
C TYR A 26 -6.11 -12.45 7.35
N ASP A 27 -6.26 -13.75 7.63
CA ASP A 27 -5.61 -14.83 6.88
C ASP A 27 -6.11 -14.87 5.41
N TYR A 28 -7.34 -14.42 5.13
CA TYR A 28 -7.83 -14.25 3.75
C TYR A 28 -7.04 -13.18 2.98
N ALA A 29 -6.71 -12.06 3.62
CA ALA A 29 -5.97 -10.96 2.98
C ALA A 29 -4.45 -11.16 2.98
N ASP A 30 -3.89 -11.77 4.02
CA ASP A 30 -2.45 -11.98 4.21
C ASP A 30 -2.08 -13.46 4.00
N SER A 31 -2.40 -14.01 2.83
CA SER A 31 -1.97 -15.34 2.40
C SER A 31 -1.62 -15.40 0.92
N GLY A 32 -0.80 -16.39 0.56
CA GLY A 32 -0.42 -16.70 -0.81
C GLY A 32 -0.79 -18.13 -1.22
N SER A 33 -0.45 -18.51 -2.46
CA SER A 33 -0.72 -19.87 -2.94
C SER A 33 0.24 -20.90 -2.33
N TYR A 34 -0.31 -22.02 -1.83
CA TYR A 34 0.42 -23.18 -1.32
C TYR A 34 1.47 -22.80 -0.25
N THR A 35 2.76 -22.94 -0.55
CA THR A 35 3.86 -22.58 0.37
C THR A 35 4.16 -21.08 0.37
N GLU A 36 3.45 -20.27 -0.42
CA GLU A 36 3.56 -18.81 -0.52
C GLU A 36 4.96 -18.33 -0.95
N GLY A 37 5.69 -19.14 -1.72
CA GLY A 37 7.01 -18.81 -2.21
C GLY A 37 7.02 -17.48 -2.98
N THR A 38 6.18 -17.36 -4.00
CA THR A 38 6.05 -16.15 -4.83
C THR A 38 5.61 -14.93 -4.02
N TYR A 39 4.71 -15.11 -3.05
CA TYR A 39 4.26 -14.03 -2.17
C TYR A 39 5.44 -13.35 -1.46
N ARG A 40 6.36 -14.15 -0.91
CA ARG A 40 7.57 -13.64 -0.25
C ARG A 40 8.62 -13.14 -1.24
N SER A 41 8.82 -13.85 -2.37
CA SER A 41 9.77 -13.45 -3.41
C SER A 41 9.49 -12.06 -3.96
N ASN A 42 8.21 -11.70 -4.19
CA ASN A 42 7.83 -10.37 -4.70
C ASN A 42 8.44 -9.22 -3.88
N THR A 43 8.51 -9.35 -2.56
CA THR A 43 9.13 -8.33 -1.69
C THR A 43 10.64 -8.51 -1.56
N ALA A 44 11.10 -9.77 -1.49
CA ALA A 44 12.52 -10.08 -1.34
C ALA A 44 13.36 -9.62 -2.54
N ASP A 45 12.82 -9.72 -3.76
CA ASP A 45 13.53 -9.38 -5.00
C ASP A 45 13.93 -7.89 -5.05
N PHE A 46 13.10 -7.00 -4.47
CA PHE A 46 13.45 -5.58 -4.37
C PHE A 46 14.67 -5.32 -3.48
N GLN A 47 14.98 -6.20 -2.52
CA GLN A 47 16.14 -6.00 -1.63
C GLN A 47 17.47 -6.12 -2.37
N GLY A 48 17.51 -6.81 -3.51
CA GLY A 48 18.67 -6.89 -4.38
C GLY A 48 18.95 -5.59 -5.12
N ILE A 49 17.94 -4.74 -5.32
CA ILE A 49 18.05 -3.48 -6.07
C ILE A 49 18.50 -2.38 -5.11
N LYS A 50 19.73 -1.86 -5.31
CA LYS A 50 20.28 -0.78 -4.49
C LYS A 50 20.14 0.56 -5.20
N LEU A 51 19.78 1.60 -4.43
CA LEU A 51 19.76 2.96 -4.93
C LEU A 51 21.19 3.52 -5.00
N ARG A 52 21.60 4.00 -6.19
CA ARG A 52 22.84 4.75 -6.34
C ARG A 52 22.61 6.19 -5.90
N GLN A 53 23.03 6.52 -4.68
CA GLN A 53 22.93 7.88 -4.15
C GLN A 53 23.68 8.87 -5.06
N ARG A 54 23.02 9.97 -5.40
CA ARG A 54 23.62 11.13 -6.05
C ARG A 54 23.76 12.24 -5.03
N VAL A 55 24.95 12.81 -4.92
CA VAL A 55 25.30 13.85 -3.94
C VAL A 55 25.50 15.20 -4.64
N ALA A 56 25.40 16.30 -3.89
CA ALA A 56 25.54 17.66 -4.39
C ALA A 56 24.57 18.04 -5.53
N VAL A 57 23.32 17.53 -5.47
CA VAL A 57 22.26 17.84 -6.44
C VAL A 57 21.22 18.75 -5.78
N ASN A 58 20.82 19.84 -6.45
CA ASN A 58 19.69 20.65 -5.99
C ASN A 58 18.40 19.82 -6.07
N MET A 59 17.69 19.78 -4.95
CA MET A 59 16.51 18.94 -4.71
C MET A 59 15.23 19.77 -4.53
N GLU A 60 15.28 21.07 -4.79
CA GLU A 60 14.12 21.96 -4.82
C GLU A 60 13.12 21.56 -5.91
N GLY A 61 11.82 21.75 -5.63
CA GLY A 61 10.75 21.47 -6.59
C GLY A 61 10.53 20.00 -6.93
N ARG A 62 11.18 19.05 -6.24
CA ARG A 62 10.92 17.61 -6.43
C ARG A 62 9.44 17.30 -6.23
N SER A 63 8.93 16.49 -7.14
CA SER A 63 7.53 16.07 -7.15
C SER A 63 7.46 14.61 -7.53
N THR A 64 6.53 13.88 -6.91
CA THR A 64 6.12 12.55 -7.35
C THR A 64 4.99 12.60 -8.37
N ARG A 65 4.42 13.79 -8.63
CA ARG A 65 3.31 13.94 -9.57
C ARG A 65 3.70 13.47 -10.96
N THR A 66 2.81 12.75 -11.60
CA THR A 66 3.01 12.19 -12.95
C THR A 66 1.66 11.96 -13.61
N THR A 67 1.65 11.31 -14.77
CA THR A 67 0.45 10.78 -15.41
C THR A 67 0.42 9.25 -15.35
N MET A 68 -0.77 8.67 -15.20
CA MET A 68 -1.04 7.22 -15.32
C MET A 68 -2.25 7.03 -16.23
N VAL A 69 -2.11 6.27 -17.31
CA VAL A 69 -3.19 6.02 -18.29
C VAL A 69 -3.85 7.32 -18.79
N GLY A 70 -3.03 8.37 -18.99
CA GLY A 70 -3.48 9.69 -19.45
C GLY A 70 -4.17 10.57 -18.39
N GLN A 71 -4.19 10.15 -17.11
CA GLN A 71 -4.75 10.92 -16.00
C GLN A 71 -3.63 11.47 -15.11
N ASP A 72 -3.78 12.70 -14.62
CA ASP A 72 -2.86 13.28 -13.64
C ASP A 72 -3.00 12.57 -12.28
N VAL A 73 -1.87 12.23 -11.66
CA VAL A 73 -1.80 11.57 -10.35
C VAL A 73 -0.80 12.26 -9.43
N ALA A 74 -1.06 12.24 -8.13
CA ALA A 74 -0.20 12.82 -7.10
C ALA A 74 1.14 12.07 -6.93
N MET A 75 1.13 10.77 -7.22
CA MET A 75 2.31 9.88 -7.19
C MET A 75 2.08 8.67 -8.12
N PRO A 76 3.14 7.96 -8.55
CA PRO A 76 3.05 6.85 -9.51
C PRO A 76 2.60 5.53 -8.85
N VAL A 77 1.54 5.55 -8.05
CA VAL A 77 0.94 4.34 -7.46
C VAL A 77 -0.58 4.43 -7.51
N ALA A 78 -1.23 3.28 -7.37
CA ALA A 78 -2.68 3.15 -7.28
C ALA A 78 -3.04 2.14 -6.19
N ILE A 79 -4.27 2.22 -5.68
CA ILE A 79 -4.83 1.14 -4.87
C ILE A 79 -5.28 0.03 -5.83
N ALA A 80 -4.65 -1.14 -5.72
CA ALA A 80 -4.95 -2.31 -6.53
C ALA A 80 -6.34 -2.89 -6.21
N PRO A 81 -7.00 -3.57 -7.17
CA PRO A 81 -8.29 -4.19 -6.94
C PRO A 81 -8.14 -5.27 -5.87
N THR A 82 -8.86 -5.10 -4.76
CA THR A 82 -8.83 -6.01 -3.62
C THR A 82 -10.26 -6.35 -3.27
N GLY A 83 -10.63 -7.63 -3.41
CA GLY A 83 -11.96 -8.09 -3.07
C GLY A 83 -12.18 -8.15 -1.55
N LEU A 84 -13.44 -8.00 -1.14
CA LEU A 84 -13.91 -8.26 0.23
C LEU A 84 -13.18 -7.43 1.30
N THR A 85 -12.79 -6.19 0.99
CA THR A 85 -12.18 -5.29 1.98
C THR A 85 -13.15 -4.91 3.10
N GLY A 86 -14.47 -5.01 2.84
CA GLY A 86 -15.52 -4.97 3.86
C GLY A 86 -15.35 -6.00 5.00
N MET A 87 -14.67 -7.13 4.76
CA MET A 87 -14.34 -8.11 5.81
C MET A 87 -13.19 -7.66 6.72
N GLN A 88 -12.33 -6.76 6.23
CA GLN A 88 -11.21 -6.21 6.99
C GLN A 88 -11.65 -5.04 7.87
N HIS A 89 -12.54 -4.21 7.31
CA HIS A 89 -13.14 -3.07 7.99
C HIS A 89 -14.48 -2.74 7.33
N ALA A 90 -15.48 -2.35 8.12
CA ALA A 90 -16.76 -1.91 7.57
C ALA A 90 -16.55 -0.80 6.54
N ASP A 91 -17.25 -0.87 5.41
CA ASP A 91 -17.13 0.06 4.28
C ASP A 91 -15.72 0.14 3.65
N GLY A 92 -14.92 -0.93 3.75
CA GLY A 92 -13.52 -0.96 3.29
C GLY A 92 -13.29 -0.40 1.88
N GLU A 93 -14.11 -0.79 0.91
CA GLU A 93 -13.99 -0.34 -0.49
C GLU A 93 -14.26 1.16 -0.60
N ILE A 94 -15.31 1.63 0.08
CA ILE A 94 -15.73 3.03 0.08
C ILE A 94 -14.66 3.89 0.74
N LEU A 95 -14.10 3.45 1.86
CA LEU A 95 -13.04 4.16 2.58
C LEU A 95 -11.75 4.20 1.76
N GLY A 96 -11.38 3.10 1.10
CA GLY A 96 -10.25 3.03 0.17
C GLY A 96 -10.40 4.02 -0.99
N ALA A 97 -11.56 4.02 -1.65
CA ALA A 97 -11.86 4.94 -2.73
C ALA A 97 -11.83 6.41 -2.29
N ARG A 98 -12.38 6.73 -1.10
CA ARG A 98 -12.33 8.07 -0.52
C ARG A 98 -10.89 8.52 -0.22
N ALA A 99 -10.08 7.64 0.36
CA ALA A 99 -8.69 7.92 0.66
C ALA A 99 -7.86 8.16 -0.61
N ALA A 100 -8.03 7.30 -1.63
CA ALA A 100 -7.37 7.46 -2.92
C ALA A 100 -7.74 8.77 -3.61
N LYS A 101 -9.04 9.11 -3.65
CA LYS A 101 -9.53 10.37 -4.20
C LYS A 101 -8.98 11.59 -3.43
N ALA A 102 -8.97 11.53 -2.11
CA ALA A 102 -8.48 12.63 -1.28
C ALA A 102 -6.98 12.88 -1.47
N PHE A 103 -6.19 11.81 -1.63
CA PHE A 103 -4.76 11.91 -1.87
C PHE A 103 -4.41 12.24 -3.34
N GLY A 104 -5.27 11.86 -4.27
CA GLY A 104 -5.09 12.09 -5.71
C GLY A 104 -4.37 10.93 -6.43
N ILE A 105 -4.64 9.68 -6.04
CA ILE A 105 -4.17 8.48 -6.73
C ILE A 105 -5.35 7.65 -7.26
N PRO A 106 -5.16 6.81 -8.29
CA PRO A 106 -6.22 5.93 -8.78
C PRO A 106 -6.61 4.88 -7.74
N PHE A 107 -7.89 4.51 -7.77
CA PHE A 107 -8.45 3.35 -7.08
C PHE A 107 -9.04 2.42 -8.13
N THR A 108 -8.68 1.14 -8.08
CA THR A 108 -9.21 0.11 -8.97
C THR A 108 -10.19 -0.75 -8.19
N LEU A 109 -11.38 -0.96 -8.74
CA LEU A 109 -12.42 -1.84 -8.18
C LEU A 109 -12.33 -3.24 -8.77
#